data_AF-A0A7V4D0F2-F1
#
_entry.id   AF-A0A7V4D0F2-F1
#
_cell.length_a   1.000
_cell.length_b   1.000
_cell.length_c   1.000
_cell.angle_alpha   90.00
_cell.angle_beta   90.00
_cell.angle_gamma   90.00
#
_symmetry.space_group_name_H-M   'P 1'
#
loop_
_entity.id
_entity.type
_entity.pdbx_description
1 polymer ?
#
loop_
_entity_poly.entity_id
_entity_poly.type
_entity_poly.pdbx_seq_one_letter_code
_entity_poly.pdbx_strand_id
1 'polypeptide(L)'
;MPSESIIRKKAIEILNKDGWITWHPARARFKQNDVFGIIDLLAAKKKNLKKIQLTTLTNISTRRKKIASFLKQNDLQMTIEIWAWSQKEKKFRREKVRLS
;
A
#
# COMPACT_ATOMS: atom_id res chain seq x y z
N MET A 1 -5.84 17.95 1.57
CA MET A 1 -5.60 16.49 1.38
C MET A 1 -5.40 15.85 2.76
N PRO A 2 -5.92 14.65 3.05
CA PRO A 2 -5.62 14.00 4.32
C PRO A 2 -4.13 13.68 4.37
N SER A 3 -3.51 13.89 5.54
CA SER A 3 -2.13 13.48 5.74
C SER A 3 -2.03 11.95 5.58
N GLU A 4 -0.88 11.48 5.11
CA GLU A 4 -0.63 10.05 4.94
C GLU A 4 -0.86 9.27 6.24
N SER A 5 -0.54 9.88 7.39
CA SER A 5 -0.82 9.34 8.72
C SER A 5 -2.31 9.05 8.96
N ILE A 6 -3.21 9.92 8.50
CA ILE A 6 -4.66 9.71 8.63
C ILE A 6 -5.11 8.55 7.76
N ILE A 7 -4.62 8.48 6.52
CA ILE A 7 -4.94 7.40 5.58
C ILE A 7 -4.46 6.06 6.17
N ARG A 8 -3.26 6.02 6.72
CA ARG A 8 -2.70 4.83 7.38
C ARG A 8 -3.53 4.37 8.57
N LYS A 9 -3.89 5.29 9.47
CA LYS A 9 -4.75 4.97 10.63
C LYS A 9 -6.07 4.33 10.18
N LYS A 10 -6.72 4.88 9.16
CA LYS A 10 -7.96 4.33 8.60
C LYS A 10 -7.78 2.94 7.99
N ALA A 11 -6.69 2.72 7.25
CA ALA A 11 -6.40 1.41 6.67
C ALA A 11 -6.19 0.35 7.76
N ILE A 12 -5.39 0.67 8.79
CA ILE A 12 -5.14 -0.20 9.94
C ILE A 12 -6.43 -0.51 10.68
N GLU A 13 -7.29 0.48 10.93
CA GLU A 13 -8.57 0.28 11.61
C GLU A 13 -9.47 -0.72 10.86
N ILE A 14 -9.60 -0.57 9.54
CA ILE A 14 -10.35 -1.49 8.69
C ILE A 14 -9.75 -2.89 8.74
N LEU A 15 -8.43 -3.00 8.58
CA LEU A 15 -7.73 -4.29 8.58
C LEU A 15 -7.86 -5.01 9.93
N ASN A 16 -7.66 -4.30 11.04
CA ASN A 16 -7.78 -4.86 12.37
C ASN A 16 -9.22 -5.30 12.67
N LYS A 17 -10.23 -4.50 12.28
CA LYS A 17 -11.65 -4.88 12.39
C LYS A 17 -11.95 -6.16 11.59
N ASP A 18 -11.32 -6.31 10.43
CA ASP A 18 -11.42 -7.51 9.60
C ASP A 18 -10.53 -8.67 10.09
N GLY A 19 -9.86 -8.55 11.25
CA GLY A 19 -9.03 -9.62 11.85
C GLY A 19 -7.70 -9.85 11.13
N TRP A 20 -7.13 -8.82 10.50
CA TRP A 20 -5.76 -8.84 9.99
C TRP A 20 -4.78 -8.34 11.05
N ILE A 21 -3.60 -8.95 11.10
CA ILE A 21 -2.46 -8.47 11.88
C ILE A 21 -1.68 -7.50 11.00
N THR A 22 -1.46 -6.28 11.46
CA THR A 22 -0.86 -5.20 10.65
C THR A 22 0.54 -4.83 11.11
N TRP A 23 1.40 -4.44 10.17
CA TRP A 23 2.73 -3.88 10.43
C TRP A 23 2.98 -2.70 9.51
N HIS A 24 3.49 -1.60 10.05
CA HIS A 24 4.02 -0.47 9.29
C HIS A 24 5.33 0.00 9.91
N PRO A 25 6.25 0.61 9.14
CA PRO A 25 7.48 1.14 9.70
C PRO A 25 7.18 2.33 10.63
N ALA A 26 7.82 2.36 11.80
CA ALA A 26 7.67 3.46 12.78
C ALA A 26 8.54 4.67 12.43
N ARG A 27 9.73 4.45 11.84
CA ARG A 27 10.74 5.48 11.51
C ARG A 27 11.67 5.01 10.36
N ALA A 28 11.11 4.71 9.19
CA ALA A 28 11.94 4.28 8.05
C ALA A 28 12.78 5.44 7.49
N ARG A 29 14.11 5.26 7.43
CA ARG A 29 14.97 6.01 6.51
C ARG A 29 15.03 5.20 5.21
N PHE A 30 14.17 5.53 4.26
CA PHE A 30 14.10 4.80 2.99
C PHE A 30 15.43 4.91 2.24
N LYS A 31 16.03 3.76 1.93
CA LYS A 31 17.17 3.68 1.00
C LYS A 31 16.63 3.55 -0.42
N GLN A 32 17.40 3.97 -1.42
CA GLN A 32 16.95 4.06 -2.81
C GLN A 32 16.48 2.72 -3.41
N ASN A 33 17.01 1.59 -2.91
CA ASN A 33 16.64 0.21 -3.32
C ASN A 33 15.77 -0.52 -2.29
N ASP A 34 15.03 0.19 -1.46
CA ASP A 34 14.20 -0.43 -0.44
C ASP A 34 12.83 -0.87 -1.01
N VAL A 35 12.45 -2.13 -0.79
CA VAL A 35 11.12 -2.68 -1.14
C VAL A 35 10.00 -1.91 -0.42
N PHE A 36 10.28 -1.31 0.74
CA PHE A 36 9.35 -0.43 1.43
C PHE A 36 9.11 0.91 0.70
N GLY A 37 9.87 1.22 -0.35
CA GLY A 37 9.58 2.33 -1.26
C GLY A 37 8.30 2.14 -2.09
N ILE A 38 7.76 0.91 -2.11
CA ILE A 38 6.49 0.53 -2.76
C ILE A 38 5.53 -0.23 -1.81
N ILE A 39 5.82 -0.28 -0.51
CA ILE A 39 5.00 -0.92 0.52
C ILE A 39 5.00 -0.06 1.78
N ASP A 40 3.85 0.55 2.10
CA ASP A 40 3.69 1.35 3.32
C ASP A 40 3.18 0.50 4.50
N LEU A 41 2.44 -0.57 4.21
CA LEU A 41 1.73 -1.38 5.20
C LEU A 41 1.73 -2.85 4.77
N LEU A 42 2.06 -3.72 5.71
CA LEU A 42 1.85 -5.17 5.59
C LEU A 42 0.64 -5.57 6.43
N ALA A 43 -0.15 -6.51 5.93
CA ALA A 43 -1.23 -7.10 6.70
C ALA A 43 -1.29 -8.62 6.46
N ALA A 44 -1.23 -9.41 7.53
CA ALA A 44 -1.26 -10.86 7.49
C ALA A 44 -2.56 -11.42 8.07
N LYS A 45 -3.12 -12.45 7.44
CA LYS A 45 -4.28 -13.20 7.94
C LYS A 45 -4.28 -14.63 7.39
N LYS A 46 -4.19 -15.61 8.30
CA LYS A 46 -4.06 -17.04 7.93
C LYS A 46 -2.86 -17.22 6.97
N LYS A 47 -3.10 -17.79 5.78
CA LYS A 47 -2.09 -18.00 4.73
C LYS A 47 -1.95 -16.82 3.75
N ASN A 48 -2.54 -15.65 4.06
CA ASN A 48 -2.54 -14.49 3.18
C ASN A 48 -1.68 -13.36 3.73
N LEU A 49 -0.96 -12.68 2.84
CA LEU A 49 -0.19 -11.48 3.13
C LEU A 49 -0.55 -10.40 2.10
N LYS A 50 -1.02 -9.25 2.58
CA LYS A 50 -1.22 -8.05 1.78
C LYS A 50 0.02 -7.16 1.89
N LYS A 51 0.54 -6.76 0.74
CA LYS A 51 1.55 -5.70 0.61
C LYS A 51 0.83 -4.47 0.09
N ILE A 52 0.67 -3.44 0.92
CA ILE A 52 -0.23 -2.32 0.66
C ILE A 52 0.58 -1.03 0.48
N GLN A 53 0.34 -0.33 -0.62
CA GLN A 53 0.73 1.06 -0.81
C GLN A 53 -0.50 1.95 -0.58
N LEU A 54 -0.39 2.89 0.34
CA LEU A 54 -1.42 3.86 0.66
C LEU A 54 -1.24 5.12 -0.21
N THR A 55 -2.36 5.69 -0.65
CA THR A 55 -2.34 6.91 -1.46
C THR A 55 -3.68 7.65 -1.44
N THR A 56 -3.77 8.77 -2.14
CA THR A 56 -5.03 9.45 -2.49
C THR A 56 -5.47 9.09 -3.90
N LEU A 57 -6.75 9.28 -4.22
CA LEU A 57 -7.28 9.03 -5.57
C LEU A 57 -6.50 9.74 -6.67
N THR A 58 -6.11 11.00 -6.45
CA THR A 58 -5.35 11.82 -7.41
C THR A 58 -3.99 11.21 -7.78
N ASN A 59 -3.41 10.40 -6.89
CA ASN A 59 -2.06 9.86 -7.03
C ASN A 59 -2.03 8.38 -7.46
N ILE A 60 -3.19 7.77 -7.74
CA ILE A 60 -3.28 6.33 -8.02
C ILE A 60 -2.46 5.93 -9.27
N SER A 61 -2.57 6.71 -10.35
CA SER A 61 -1.85 6.46 -11.61
C SER A 61 -0.33 6.54 -11.44
N THR A 62 0.13 7.57 -10.72
CA THR A 62 1.55 7.75 -10.41
C THR A 62 2.09 6.60 -9.56
N ARG A 63 1.35 6.15 -8.54
CA ARG A 63 1.75 5.00 -7.71
C ARG A 63 1.77 3.70 -8.50
N ARG A 64 0.78 3.45 -9.36
CA ARG A 64 0.75 2.30 -10.27
C ARG A 64 2.01 2.23 -11.13
N LYS A 65 2.36 3.32 -11.81
CA LYS A 65 3.56 3.38 -12.66
C LYS A 65 4.84 3.13 -11.85
N LYS A 66 4.96 3.75 -10.67
CA LYS A 66 6.12 3.54 -9.77
C LYS A 66 6.26 2.08 -9.37
N ILE A 67 5.17 1.44 -8.93
CA ILE A 67 5.16 0.04 -8.52
C ILE A 67 5.52 -0.86 -9.70
N ALA A 68 4.85 -0.70 -10.84
CA ALA A 68 5.09 -1.52 -12.02
C ALA A 68 6.54 -1.42 -12.50
N SER A 69 7.10 -0.20 -12.53
CA SER A 69 8.51 0.03 -12.86
C SER A 69 9.45 -0.66 -11.87
N PHE A 70 9.20 -0.53 -10.57
CA PHE A 70 10.03 -1.16 -9.54
C PHE A 70 10.01 -2.69 -9.64
N LEU A 71 8.83 -3.28 -9.82
CA LEU A 71 8.69 -4.73 -10.00
C LEU A 71 9.43 -5.22 -11.24
N LYS A 72 9.30 -4.49 -12.36
CA LYS A 72 9.96 -4.84 -13.63
C LYS A 72 11.49 -4.71 -13.56
N GLN A 73 11.98 -3.62 -12.99
CA GLN A 73 13.42 -3.35 -12.89
C GLN A 73 14.16 -4.35 -11.99
N ASN A 74 13.47 -4.94 -11.02
CA ASN A 74 14.05 -5.86 -10.05
C ASN A 74 13.59 -7.32 -10.24
N ASP A 75 12.86 -7.62 -11.34
CA ASP A 75 12.30 -8.94 -11.65
C ASP A 75 11.52 -9.59 -10.48
N LEU A 76 10.67 -8.79 -9.81
CA LEU A 76 9.98 -9.23 -8.60
C LEU A 76 8.57 -9.75 -8.91
N GLN A 77 8.37 -11.06 -8.69
CA GLN A 77 7.06 -11.70 -8.78
C GLN A 77 6.26 -11.54 -7.49
N MET A 78 5.72 -10.33 -7.28
CA MET A 78 4.82 -10.05 -6.16
C MET A 78 3.64 -9.19 -6.59
N THR A 79 2.54 -9.31 -5.83
CA THR A 79 1.38 -8.42 -5.99
C THR A 79 1.39 -7.35 -4.91
N ILE A 80 1.27 -6.09 -5.33
CA ILE A 80 1.08 -4.94 -4.45
C ILE A 80 -0.36 -4.45 -4.59
N GLU A 81 -1.01 -4.19 -3.46
CA GLU A 81 -2.32 -3.56 -3.41
C GLU A 81 -2.16 -2.06 -3.24
N ILE A 82 -2.72 -1.25 -4.15
CA ILE A 82 -2.85 0.18 -3.96
C ILE A 82 -4.18 0.46 -3.28
N TRP A 83 -4.14 1.11 -2.13
CA TRP A 83 -5.32 1.53 -1.38
C TRP A 83 -5.40 3.06 -1.39
N ALA A 84 -6.26 3.58 -2.28
CA ALA A 84 -6.44 5.01 -2.48
C ALA A 84 -7.65 5.53 -1.69
N TRP A 85 -7.45 6.43 -0.73
CA TRP A 85 -8.54 7.01 0.06
C TRP A 85 -9.36 8.00 -0.77
N SER A 86 -10.68 7.78 -0.82
CA SER A 86 -11.67 8.71 -1.35
C SER A 86 -12.26 9.52 -0.20
N GLN A 87 -11.97 10.82 -0.15
CA GLN A 87 -12.59 11.69 0.86
C GLN A 87 -14.11 11.83 0.66
N LYS A 88 -14.55 11.93 -0.60
CA LYS A 88 -15.97 12.05 -0.97
C LYS A 88 -16.77 10.85 -0.51
N GLU A 89 -16.25 9.65 -0.75
CA GLU A 89 -16.96 8.40 -0.49
C GLU A 89 -16.63 7.78 0.88
N LYS A 90 -15.68 8.37 1.60
CA LYS A 90 -15.15 7.87 2.88
C LYS A 90 -14.75 6.38 2.82
N LYS A 91 -14.17 5.93 1.71
CA LYS A 91 -13.73 4.55 1.49
C LYS A 91 -12.45 4.47 0.69
N PHE A 92 -11.81 3.30 0.71
CA PHE A 92 -10.65 3.00 -0.13
C PHE A 92 -11.08 2.45 -1.48
N ARG A 93 -10.62 3.07 -2.57
CA ARG A 93 -10.55 2.41 -3.88
C ARG A 93 -9.31 1.53 -3.91
N ARG A 94 -9.47 0.26 -4.26
CA ARG A 94 -8.40 -0.73 -4.26
C ARG A 94 -8.04 -1.17 -5.67
N GLU A 95 -6.76 -1.36 -5.90
CA GLU A 95 -6.20 -1.85 -7.16
C GLU A 95 -5.08 -2.83 -6.86
N LYS A 96 -4.84 -3.81 -7.74
CA LYS A 96 -3.69 -4.71 -7.67
C LYS A 96 -2.74 -4.44 -8.82
N VAL A 97 -1.46 -4.38 -8.51
CA VAL A 97 -0.36 -4.32 -9.48
C VAL A 97 0.50 -5.56 -9.29
N ARG A 98 0.82 -6.22 -10.40
CA ARG A 98 1.72 -7.36 -10.49
C ARG A 98 2.59 -7.21 -11.73
N LEU A 99 3.73 -7.88 -11.76
CA LEU A 99 4.51 -8.01 -12.99
C LEU A 99 3.65 -8.70 -14.06
N SER A 100 3.59 -8.11 -15.25
CA SER A 100 2.89 -8.62 -16.43
C SER A 100 3.85 -9.34 -17.35
#